data_AF-A0A2M8PJD6-F1
#
_entry.id   AF-A0A2M8PJD6-F1
#
_cell.length_a   1.000
_cell.length_b   1.000
_cell.length_c   1.000
_cell.angle_alpha   90.00
_cell.angle_beta   90.00
_cell.angle_gamma   90.00
#
_symmetry.space_group_name_H-M   'P 1'
#
loop_
_entity.id
_entity.type
_entity.pdbx_description
1 polymer ?
#
loop_
_entity_poly.entity_id
_entity_poly.type
_entity_poly.pdbx_seq_one_letter_code
_entity_poly.pdbx_strand_id
1 'polypeptide(L)' 'MIELRKTYKFRLYENDANVYLHQQIDIAGLIWNHALALSRRYYRLYGKSINFNHLQKHI' A
#
# COMPACT_ATOMS: atom_id res chain seq x y z
N MET A 1 15.20 32.54 -19.38
CA MET A 1 15.52 31.11 -19.52
C MET A 1 14.40 30.32 -18.85
N ILE A 2 13.67 29.50 -19.60
CA ILE A 2 12.57 28.67 -19.07
C ILE A 2 13.20 27.35 -18.60
N GLU A 3 13.05 27.02 -17.31
CA GLU A 3 13.59 25.79 -16.73
C GLU A 3 12.67 24.60 -17.09
N LEU A 4 13.18 23.69 -17.93
CA LEU A 4 12.43 22.49 -18.34
C LEU A 4 12.63 21.39 -17.30
N ARG A 5 11.58 21.09 -16.50
CA ARG A 5 11.60 20.00 -15.52
C ARG A 5 11.72 18.65 -16.22
N LYS A 6 12.92 18.06 -16.24
CA LYS A 6 13.14 16.69 -16.72
C LYS A 6 12.51 15.71 -15.72
N THR A 7 11.56 14.90 -16.17
CA THR A 7 11.02 13.78 -15.41
C THR A 7 11.56 12.47 -15.99
N TYR A 8 12.15 11.63 -15.15
CA TYR A 8 12.65 10.32 -15.57
C TYR A 8 11.50 9.31 -15.52
N LYS A 9 11.25 8.63 -16.63
CA LYS A 9 10.32 7.49 -16.69
C LYS A 9 11.14 6.22 -16.50
N PHE A 10 10.92 5.52 -15.40
CA PHE A 10 11.49 4.19 -15.21
C PHE A 10 10.79 3.23 -16.17
N ARG A 11 11.53 2.61 -17.08
CA ARG A 11 11.02 1.50 -17.91
C ARG A 11 11.35 0.22 -17.17
N LEU A 12 10.33 -0.47 -16.65
CA LEU A 12 10.53 -1.78 -16.03
C LEU A 12 10.74 -2.79 -17.17
N TYR A 13 11.99 -3.17 -17.39
CA TYR A 13 12.32 -4.22 -18.35
C TYR A 13 11.93 -5.58 -17.76
N GLU A 14 11.42 -6.48 -18.59
CA GLU A 14 11.10 -7.85 -18.15
C GLU A 14 12.37 -8.55 -17.68
N ASN A 15 12.34 -9.05 -16.44
CA ASN A 15 13.42 -9.76 -15.78
C ASN A 15 12.80 -10.74 -14.79
N ASP A 16 13.39 -11.92 -14.62
CA ASP A 16 12.91 -12.95 -13.69
C ASP A 16 12.83 -12.44 -12.24
N ALA A 17 13.68 -11.49 -11.85
CA ALA A 17 13.63 -10.84 -10.54
C ALA A 17 12.35 -10.00 -10.32
N ASN A 18 11.66 -9.57 -11.38
CA ASN A 18 10.42 -8.79 -11.26
C ASN A 18 9.29 -9.60 -10.62
N VAL A 19 9.34 -10.93 -10.69
CA VAL A 19 8.34 -11.80 -10.04
C VAL A 19 8.29 -11.53 -8.54
N TYR A 20 9.45 -11.38 -7.89
CA TYR A 20 9.52 -11.05 -6.46
C TYR A 20 9.00 -9.65 -6.16
N LEU A 21 9.25 -8.68 -7.04
CA LEU A 21 8.72 -7.32 -6.89
C LEU A 21 7.20 -7.31 -6.99
N HIS A 22 6.63 -8.03 -7.97
CA HIS A 22 5.19 -8.17 -8.11
C HIS A 22 4.57 -8.85 -6.89
N GLN A 23 5.16 -9.94 -6.41
CA GLN A 23 4.71 -10.61 -5.19
C GLN A 23 4.74 -9.69 -3.97
N GLN A 24 5.79 -8.89 -3.79
CA GLN A 24 5.87 -7.91 -2.70
C GLN A 24 4.78 -6.84 -2.79
N ILE A 25 4.53 -6.32 -4.00
CA ILE A 25 3.46 -5.34 -4.25
C ILE A 25 2.10 -5.96 -3.93
N ASP A 26 1.86 -7.19 -4.37
CA ASP A 26 0.60 -7.91 -4.15
C ASP A 26 0.36 -8.16 -2.66
N ILE A 27 1.38 -8.65 -1.93
CA ILE A 27 1.31 -8.87 -0.48
C ILE A 27 1.05 -7.54 0.25
N ALA A 28 1.76 -6.47 -0.11
CA ALA A 28 1.54 -5.15 0.48
C ALA A 28 0.10 -4.65 0.22
N GLY A 29 -0.44 -4.88 -0.98
CA GLY A 29 -1.81 -4.57 -1.33
C GLY A 29 -2.84 -5.35 -0.50
N LEU A 30 -2.59 -6.64 -0.27
CA LEU A 30 -3.45 -7.48 0.59
C LEU A 30 -3.46 -6.98 2.04
N ILE A 31 -2.28 -6.68 2.60
CA ILE A 31 -2.15 -6.14 3.97
C ILE A 31 -2.91 -4.81 4.09
N TRP A 32 -2.73 -3.91 3.12
CA TRP A 32 -3.42 -2.62 3.10
C TRP A 32 -4.95 -2.79 3.04
N ASN A 33 -5.43 -3.66 2.15
CA ASN A 33 -6.87 -3.93 2.02
C ASN A 33 -7.46 -4.51 3.29
N HIS A 34 -6.73 -5.42 3.96
CA HIS A 34 -7.15 -5.97 5.25
C HIS A 34 -7.26 -4.90 6.33
N ALA A 35 -6.20 -4.08 6.49
CA ALA A 35 -6.17 -3.00 7.48
C ALA A 35 -7.28 -1.96 7.24
N LEU A 36 -7.55 -1.63 5.97
CA LEU A 36 -8.61 -0.70 5.58
C LEU A 36 -10.01 -1.27 5.87
N ALA A 37 -10.26 -2.54 5.54
CA ALA A 37 -11.52 -3.22 5.81
C ALA A 37 -11.81 -3.26 7.33
N LEU A 38 -10.81 -3.62 8.12
CA LEU A 38 -10.90 -3.62 9.58
C LEU A 38 -11.18 -2.22 10.14
N SER A 39 -10.46 -1.21 9.68
CA SER A 39 -10.66 0.18 10.12
C SER A 39 -12.08 0.68 9.82
N ARG A 40 -12.60 0.39 8.62
CA ARG A 40 -13.98 0.72 8.23
C ARG A 40 -15.00 -0.01 9.11
N ARG A 41 -14.77 -1.29 9.40
CA ARG A 41 -15.63 -2.08 10.30
C ARG A 41 -15.63 -1.50 11.72
N TYR A 42 -14.45 -1.18 12.25
CA TYR A 42 -14.31 -0.59 13.58
C TYR A 42 -15.04 0.75 13.67
N TYR A 43 -14.91 1.61 12.66
CA TYR A 43 -15.62 2.88 12.60
C TYR A 43 -17.14 2.71 12.57
N ARG A 44 -17.66 1.74 11.81
CA ARG A 44 -19.12 1.43 11.77
C ARG A 44 -19.66 0.98 13.12
N LEU A 45 -18.86 0.26 13.91
CA LEU A 45 -19.28 -0.27 15.21
C LEU A 45 -19.17 0.76 16.34
N TYR A 46 -18.11 1.57 16.33
CA TYR A 46 -17.75 2.42 17.47
C TYR A 46 -17.79 3.93 17.18
N GLY A 47 -18.01 4.34 15.93
CA GLY A 47 -18.06 5.74 15.51
C GLY A 47 -16.71 6.49 15.58
N LYS A 48 -15.59 5.77 15.79
CA LYS A 48 -14.24 6.34 15.95
C LYS A 48 -13.19 5.52 15.20
N SER A 49 -12.05 6.14 14.89
CA SER A 49 -10.93 5.45 14.27
C SER A 49 -10.26 4.45 15.23
N ILE A 50 -9.75 3.36 14.69
CA ILE A 50 -8.95 2.40 15.45
C ILE A 50 -7.54 2.97 15.67
N ASN A 51 -6.99 2.80 16.88
CA ASN A 51 -5.61 3.16 17.16
C ASN A 51 -4.65 2.25 16.37
N PHE A 52 -3.59 2.83 15.81
CA PHE A 52 -2.55 2.11 15.08
C PHE A 52 -2.03 0.86 15.83
N ASN A 53 -1.75 0.96 17.13
CA ASN A 53 -1.25 -0.17 17.92
C ASN A 53 -2.25 -1.33 18.02
N HIS A 54 -3.55 -1.04 17.93
CA HIS A 54 -4.59 -2.07 17.85
C HIS A 54 -4.68 -2.63 16.44
N LEU A 55 -4.66 -1.77 15.42
CA LEU A 55 -4.69 -2.18 14.02
C LEU A 55 -3.53 -3.12 13.66
N GLN A 56 -2.33 -2.84 14.15
CA GLN A 56 -1.13 -3.64 13.92
C GLN A 56 -1.24 -5.06 14.48
N LYS A 57 -2.04 -5.30 15.53
CA LYS A 57 -2.26 -6.65 16.09
C LYS A 57 -3.11 -7.55 15.18
N HIS A 58 -3.70 -6.99 14.12
CA HIS A 58 -4.55 -7.72 13.18
C HIS A 58 -3.85 -8.02 11.84
N ILE A 59 -2.61 -7.56 11.67
CA ILE A 59 -1.74 -7.91 10.54
C ILE A 59 -0.87 -9.08 11.00
#